data_AF-A0A4R3M4Q7-F1
#
_entry.id   AF-A0A4R3M4Q7-F1
#
_cell.length_a   1.000
_cell.length_b   1.000
_cell.length_c   1.000
_cell.angle_alpha   90.00
_cell.angle_beta   90.00
_cell.angle_gamma   90.00
#
_symmetry.space_group_name_H-M   'P 1'
#
loop_
_entity.id
_entity.type
_entity.pdbx_description
1 polymer ?
#
loop_
_entity_poly.entity_id
_entity_poly.type
_entity_poly.pdbx_seq_one_letter_code
_entity_poly.pdbx_strand_id
1 'polypeptide(L)'
;MPKHSSGANAPSLPETSRRALLGRASALGALALVGSAAPVGAAVDVTAEAHPDKALLAAWAGYVKAQRAFEYACDVLLPNGGTDADHEPYYQAIDFYGDQIERHQASTVEGFAVQLRYLFAKKMGCMASYQAAIYGEPVSDELAATLAADDLDKMLWGMAQAATRASRA
;
A
#
# COMPACT_ATOMS: atom_id res chain seq x y z
N MET A 1 -21.11 62.92 -43.06
CA MET A 1 -20.19 62.40 -44.10
C MET A 1 -18.79 62.93 -43.79
N PRO A 2 -17.67 62.21 -43.95
CA PRO A 2 -17.42 60.88 -44.56
C PRO A 2 -17.24 59.77 -43.48
N LYS A 3 -17.41 58.45 -43.67
CA LYS A 3 -17.25 57.42 -44.74
C LYS A 3 -15.95 56.60 -44.58
N HIS A 4 -16.16 55.27 -44.58
CA HIS A 4 -15.22 54.15 -44.79
C HIS A 4 -14.26 53.79 -43.64
N SER A 5 -13.92 52.52 -43.36
CA SER A 5 -14.44 51.20 -43.76
C SER A 5 -13.60 50.14 -43.03
N SER A 6 -14.25 49.04 -42.64
CA SER A 6 -13.84 47.65 -42.90
C SER A 6 -12.35 47.25 -42.76
N GLY A 7 -12.09 46.24 -41.93
CA GLY A 7 -11.40 45.05 -42.43
C GLY A 7 -10.22 44.49 -41.63
N ALA A 8 -10.45 43.26 -41.13
CA ALA A 8 -9.54 42.11 -41.13
C ALA A 8 -8.47 41.95 -40.03
N ASN A 9 -8.73 40.90 -39.22
CA ASN A 9 -7.83 39.80 -38.86
C ASN A 9 -6.43 40.12 -38.34
N ALA A 10 -6.31 40.16 -37.01
CA ALA A 10 -5.07 39.74 -36.36
C ALA A 10 -4.91 38.21 -36.50
N PRO A 11 -3.76 37.69 -36.96
CA PRO A 11 -3.49 36.26 -36.96
C PRO A 11 -3.31 35.75 -35.53
N SER A 12 -4.15 34.80 -35.14
CA SER A 12 -4.00 33.97 -33.94
C SER A 12 -2.68 33.21 -33.97
N LEU A 13 -1.86 33.39 -32.93
CA LEU A 13 -0.68 32.56 -32.69
C LEU A 13 -1.11 31.10 -32.46
N PRO A 14 -0.36 30.11 -32.96
CA PRO A 14 -0.73 28.71 -32.85
C PRO A 14 -0.73 28.23 -31.39
N GLU A 15 -1.87 27.67 -30.99
CA GLU A 15 -2.12 26.95 -29.75
C GLU A 15 -1.08 25.83 -29.57
N THR A 16 -0.14 26.01 -28.65
CA THR A 16 0.64 24.87 -28.15
C THR A 16 -0.15 24.23 -27.01
N SER A 17 -0.87 23.18 -27.40
CA SER A 17 -1.91 22.50 -26.65
C SER A 17 -1.44 21.96 -25.29
N ARG A 18 -2.05 22.44 -24.19
CA ARG A 18 -1.94 21.84 -22.84
C ARG A 18 -2.45 20.38 -22.78
N ARG A 19 -3.06 19.87 -23.86
CA ARG A 19 -3.45 18.45 -24.01
C ARG A 19 -2.28 17.50 -24.32
N ALA A 20 -1.08 17.99 -24.61
CA ALA A 20 0.09 17.13 -24.82
C ALA A 20 0.76 16.63 -23.53
N LEU A 21 0.43 17.22 -22.36
CA LEU A 21 1.06 16.90 -21.07
C LEU A 21 0.17 16.08 -20.11
N LEU A 22 -1.06 15.74 -20.51
CA LEU A 22 -1.99 14.91 -19.73
C LEU A 22 -2.12 13.48 -20.27
N GLY A 23 -1.14 13.03 -21.07
CA GLY A 23 -1.09 11.68 -21.60
C GLY A 23 -0.26 10.75 -20.73
N ARG A 24 -0.94 9.82 -20.04
CA ARG A 24 -0.45 8.58 -19.39
C ARG A 24 -0.24 8.62 -17.87
N ALA A 25 -1.34 8.55 -17.13
CA ALA A 25 -1.45 7.66 -15.97
C ALA A 25 -2.93 7.46 -15.60
N SER A 26 -3.68 6.80 -16.50
CA SER A 26 -4.99 6.24 -16.16
C SER A 26 -4.99 4.80 -16.62
N ALA A 27 -4.76 3.88 -15.69
CA ALA A 27 -5.00 2.46 -15.88
C ALA A 27 -5.35 1.83 -14.53
N LEU A 28 -6.52 2.20 -14.02
CA LEU A 28 -7.29 1.38 -13.10
C LEU A 28 -8.41 0.73 -13.92
N GLY A 29 -8.41 -0.61 -13.96
CA GLY A 29 -9.60 -1.42 -14.19
C GLY A 29 -10.03 -1.68 -15.64
N ALA A 30 -9.67 -2.86 -16.17
CA ALA A 30 -10.53 -3.60 -17.08
C ALA A 30 -10.31 -5.10 -16.89
N LEU A 31 -11.29 -5.72 -16.23
CA LEU A 31 -11.55 -7.15 -16.25
C LEU A 31 -12.06 -7.59 -17.65
N ALA A 32 -11.77 -8.85 -17.98
CA ALA A 32 -12.45 -9.75 -18.93
C ALA A 32 -11.91 -9.93 -20.38
N LEU A 33 -11.24 -11.09 -20.55
CA LEU A 33 -11.59 -12.22 -21.44
C LEU A 33 -11.34 -12.19 -22.98
N VAL A 34 -10.53 -13.19 -23.38
CA VAL A 34 -10.54 -14.02 -24.62
C VAL A 34 -9.86 -13.48 -25.88
N GLY A 35 -8.85 -14.23 -26.37
CA GLY A 35 -8.38 -14.13 -27.77
C GLY A 35 -6.96 -14.61 -28.06
N SER A 36 -6.72 -15.92 -27.95
CA SER A 36 -5.60 -16.76 -28.43
C SER A 36 -4.53 -16.20 -29.39
N ALA A 37 -3.26 -16.38 -29.03
CA ALA A 37 -2.21 -16.93 -29.91
C ALA A 37 -1.10 -17.58 -29.06
N ALA A 38 -0.87 -18.88 -29.27
CA ALA A 38 0.08 -19.75 -28.58
C ALA A 38 1.49 -19.74 -29.25
N PRO A 39 2.44 -20.62 -28.87
CA PRO A 39 3.13 -20.74 -27.60
C PRO A 39 4.65 -20.58 -27.80
N VAL A 40 5.35 -19.88 -26.91
CA VAL A 40 6.81 -20.04 -26.79
C VAL A 40 7.05 -20.75 -25.48
N GLY A 41 7.54 -21.98 -25.59
CA GLY A 41 7.87 -22.85 -24.47
C GLY A 41 8.96 -22.21 -23.61
N ALA A 42 8.54 -21.48 -22.59
CA ALA A 42 9.18 -21.56 -21.30
C ALA A 42 8.58 -22.81 -20.64
N ALA A 43 9.40 -23.81 -20.38
CA ALA A 43 9.06 -24.83 -19.40
C ALA A 43 8.71 -24.07 -18.11
N VAL A 44 7.41 -23.90 -17.85
CA VAL A 44 6.93 -23.51 -16.54
C VAL A 44 7.39 -24.65 -15.67
N ASP A 45 8.36 -24.37 -14.82
CA ASP A 45 8.80 -25.29 -13.80
C ASP A 45 7.61 -25.54 -12.87
N VAL A 46 6.81 -26.58 -13.17
CA VAL A 46 5.61 -26.98 -12.41
C VAL A 46 6.00 -27.57 -11.04
N THR A 47 7.27 -27.47 -10.66
CA THR A 47 7.79 -28.04 -9.40
C THR A 47 8.19 -27.00 -8.35
N ALA A 48 8.09 -25.70 -8.65
CA ALA A 48 8.16 -24.67 -7.61
C ALA A 48 6.86 -24.70 -6.80
N GLU A 49 6.82 -25.59 -5.80
CA GLU A 49 5.75 -25.66 -4.82
C GLU A 49 5.52 -24.25 -4.26
N ALA A 50 4.39 -23.66 -4.64
CA ALA A 50 4.10 -22.28 -4.27
C ALA A 50 4.05 -22.22 -2.74
N HIS A 51 4.80 -21.28 -2.15
CA HIS A 51 4.82 -21.09 -0.70
C HIS A 51 3.38 -21.11 -0.16
N PRO A 52 3.04 -21.94 0.84
CA PRO A 52 1.65 -22.14 1.26
C PRO A 52 0.98 -20.83 1.72
N ASP A 53 1.77 -19.88 2.24
CA ASP A 53 1.29 -18.55 2.63
C ASP A 53 1.53 -17.46 1.57
N LYS A 54 1.77 -17.81 0.30
CA LYS A 54 2.09 -16.83 -0.76
C LYS A 54 1.07 -15.67 -0.84
N ALA A 55 -0.22 -15.97 -0.71
CA ALA A 55 -1.26 -14.96 -0.73
C ALA A 55 -1.20 -14.02 0.49
N LEU A 56 -0.98 -14.59 1.68
CA LEU A 56 -0.80 -13.83 2.92
C LEU A 56 0.44 -12.93 2.88
N LEU A 57 1.58 -13.45 2.40
CA LEU A 57 2.81 -12.68 2.26
C LEU A 57 2.66 -11.56 1.22
N ALA A 58 1.95 -11.81 0.12
CA ALA A 58 1.64 -10.79 -0.86
C ALA A 58 0.71 -9.69 -0.31
N ALA A 59 -0.29 -10.08 0.48
CA ALA A 59 -1.17 -9.14 1.17
C ALA A 59 -0.39 -8.27 2.17
N TRP A 60 0.50 -8.87 2.96
CA TRP A 60 1.38 -8.14 3.88
C TRP A 60 2.28 -7.14 3.15
N ALA A 61 2.92 -7.55 2.05
CA ALA A 61 3.73 -6.63 1.24
C ALA A 61 2.92 -5.45 0.70
N GLY A 62 1.69 -5.71 0.25
CA GLY A 62 0.74 -4.68 -0.16
C GLY A 62 0.36 -3.74 0.98
N TYR A 63 0.08 -4.28 2.16
CA TYR A 63 -0.27 -3.54 3.35
C TYR A 63 0.87 -2.60 3.80
N VAL A 64 2.11 -3.10 3.88
CA VAL A 64 3.30 -2.29 4.21
C VAL A 64 3.47 -1.15 3.20
N LYS A 65 3.26 -1.42 1.91
CA LYS A 65 3.35 -0.40 0.87
C LYS A 65 2.26 0.67 1.01
N ALA A 66 1.02 0.27 1.29
CA ALA A 66 -0.09 1.19 1.50
C ALA A 66 0.15 2.10 2.72
N GLN A 67 0.63 1.53 3.82
CA GLN A 67 0.98 2.28 5.03
C GLN A 67 2.11 3.30 4.79
N ARG A 68 3.18 2.91 4.09
CA ARG A 68 4.24 3.85 3.71
C ARG A 68 3.76 4.95 2.78
N ALA A 69 2.83 4.63 1.88
CA ALA A 69 2.25 5.63 0.99
C ALA A 69 1.40 6.63 1.77
N PHE A 70 0.66 6.18 2.78
CA PHE A 70 -0.09 7.04 3.69
C PHE A 70 0.83 7.94 4.52
N GLU A 71 1.87 7.38 5.14
CA GLU A 71 2.86 8.15 5.91
C GLU A 71 3.52 9.23 5.05
N TYR A 72 3.95 8.87 3.83
CA TYR A 72 4.49 9.84 2.88
C TYR A 72 3.47 10.92 2.50
N ALA A 73 2.19 10.55 2.35
CA ALA A 73 1.15 11.51 2.05
C ALA A 73 0.96 12.51 3.19
N CYS A 74 0.91 12.05 4.44
CA CYS A 74 0.78 12.91 5.61
C CYS A 74 1.99 13.85 5.77
N ASP A 75 3.21 13.33 5.62
CA ASP A 75 4.42 14.10 5.91
C ASP A 75 4.84 15.04 4.78
N VAL A 76 4.58 14.65 3.52
CA VAL A 76 5.16 15.32 2.34
C VAL A 76 4.10 15.94 1.44
N LEU A 77 3.00 15.22 1.15
CA LEU A 77 2.01 15.69 0.18
C LEU A 77 0.95 16.60 0.80
N LEU A 78 0.60 16.34 2.07
CA LEU A 78 -0.46 16.99 2.81
C LEU A 78 0.08 17.60 4.12
N PRO A 79 1.11 18.46 4.08
CA PRO A 79 1.82 18.92 5.29
C PRO A 79 0.96 19.72 6.29
N ASN A 80 -0.24 20.14 5.87
CA ASN A 80 -1.21 20.83 6.74
C ASN A 80 -2.34 19.90 7.21
N GLY A 81 -2.14 18.58 7.14
CA GLY A 81 -3.06 17.58 7.68
C GLY A 81 -4.19 17.14 6.76
N GLY A 82 -4.24 17.58 5.49
CA GLY A 82 -5.19 17.12 4.46
C GLY A 82 -6.67 17.20 4.84
N THR A 83 -7.53 16.68 3.98
CA THR A 83 -8.93 16.35 4.32
C THR A 83 -9.10 14.83 4.35
N ASP A 84 -10.19 14.33 4.92
CA ASP A 84 -10.50 12.89 4.88
C ASP A 84 -10.56 12.37 3.44
N ALA A 85 -11.09 13.16 2.51
CA ALA A 85 -11.15 12.82 1.09
C ALA A 85 -9.75 12.66 0.44
N ASP A 86 -8.75 13.39 0.93
CA ASP A 86 -7.38 13.27 0.45
C ASP A 86 -6.71 11.97 0.97
N HIS A 87 -7.11 11.52 2.16
CA HIS A 87 -6.60 10.29 2.77
C HIS A 87 -7.35 9.02 2.36
N GLU A 88 -8.59 9.15 1.93
CA GLU A 88 -9.49 8.04 1.58
C GLU A 88 -8.88 7.00 0.63
N PRO A 89 -8.15 7.37 -0.45
CA PRO A 89 -7.52 6.37 -1.33
C PRO A 89 -6.48 5.50 -0.60
N TYR A 90 -5.81 6.05 0.40
CA TYR A 90 -4.82 5.33 1.20
C TYR A 90 -5.51 4.41 2.21
N TYR A 91 -6.57 4.89 2.87
CA TYR A 91 -7.39 4.06 3.75
C TYR A 91 -7.99 2.87 3.01
N GLN A 92 -8.55 3.08 1.82
CA GLN A 92 -9.07 1.99 0.98
C GLN A 92 -8.01 0.94 0.64
N ALA A 93 -6.76 1.36 0.38
CA ALA A 93 -5.67 0.42 0.12
C ALA A 93 -5.25 -0.34 1.39
N ILE A 94 -5.14 0.36 2.53
CA ILE A 94 -4.82 -0.23 3.84
C ILE A 94 -5.89 -1.27 4.22
N ASP A 95 -7.16 -0.89 4.11
CA ASP A 95 -8.31 -1.76 4.42
C ASP A 95 -8.34 -2.96 3.48
N PHE A 96 -8.18 -2.75 2.16
CA PHE A 96 -8.16 -3.83 1.19
C PHE A 96 -7.10 -4.89 1.55
N TYR A 97 -5.87 -4.48 1.85
CA TYR A 97 -4.83 -5.45 2.20
C TYR A 97 -4.98 -6.01 3.61
N GLY A 98 -5.49 -5.23 4.57
CA GLY A 98 -5.85 -5.70 5.90
C GLY A 98 -6.86 -6.84 5.85
N ASP A 99 -7.92 -6.66 5.06
CA ASP A 99 -8.93 -7.69 4.80
C ASP A 99 -8.32 -8.97 4.21
N GLN A 100 -7.36 -8.86 3.29
CA GLN A 100 -6.70 -10.04 2.73
C GLN A 100 -5.85 -10.77 3.78
N ILE A 101 -5.16 -10.05 4.67
CA ILE A 101 -4.39 -10.64 5.77
C ILE A 101 -5.31 -11.43 6.71
N GLU A 102 -6.50 -10.90 7.02
CA GLU A 102 -7.47 -11.55 7.90
C GLU A 102 -8.14 -12.76 7.25
N ARG A 103 -8.36 -12.73 5.93
CA ARG A 103 -8.99 -13.83 5.18
C ARG A 103 -8.07 -15.05 5.01
N HIS A 104 -6.76 -14.87 5.02
CA HIS A 104 -5.80 -15.96 4.82
C HIS A 104 -5.25 -16.46 6.15
N GLN A 105 -5.54 -17.73 6.48
CA GLN A 105 -4.95 -18.39 7.64
C GLN A 105 -3.48 -18.75 7.38
N ALA A 106 -2.59 -18.38 8.31
CA ALA A 106 -1.20 -18.77 8.24
C ALA A 106 -1.01 -20.29 8.37
N SER A 107 -0.18 -20.85 7.50
CA SER A 107 0.21 -22.26 7.48
C SER A 107 1.68 -22.47 7.82
N THR A 108 2.50 -21.41 7.80
CA THR A 108 3.91 -21.43 8.20
C THR A 108 4.16 -20.49 9.38
N VAL A 109 5.33 -20.64 10.00
CA VAL A 109 5.81 -19.74 11.04
C VAL A 109 5.98 -18.31 10.51
N GLU A 110 6.39 -18.16 9.25
CA GLU A 110 6.51 -16.86 8.59
C GLU A 110 5.13 -16.19 8.42
N GLY A 111 4.13 -16.92 7.93
CA GLY A 111 2.76 -16.41 7.86
C GLY A 111 2.21 -16.06 9.24
N PHE A 112 2.50 -16.87 10.25
CA PHE A 112 2.05 -16.61 11.61
C PHE A 112 2.70 -15.35 12.20
N ALA A 113 4.00 -15.13 11.91
CA ALA A 113 4.68 -13.90 12.27
C ALA A 113 4.01 -12.67 11.63
N VAL A 114 3.60 -12.76 10.37
CA VAL A 114 2.86 -11.70 9.67
C VAL A 114 1.52 -11.40 10.36
N GLN A 115 0.71 -12.42 10.64
CA GLN A 115 -0.59 -12.21 11.29
C GLN A 115 -0.45 -11.61 12.69
N LEU A 116 0.51 -12.07 13.49
CA LEU A 116 0.77 -11.51 14.82
C LEU A 116 1.21 -10.05 14.76
N ARG A 117 2.09 -9.69 13.81
CA ARG A 117 2.52 -8.30 13.60
C ARG A 117 1.35 -7.41 13.17
N TYR A 118 0.51 -7.89 12.25
CA TYR A 118 -0.70 -7.19 11.84
C TYR A 118 -1.67 -6.97 13.00
N LEU A 119 -1.98 -8.02 13.77
CA LEU A 119 -2.90 -7.94 14.91
C LEU A 119 -2.37 -7.00 16.00
N PHE A 120 -1.07 -7.05 16.29
CA PHE A 120 -0.44 -6.14 17.23
C PHE A 120 -0.58 -4.69 16.77
N ALA A 121 -0.19 -4.38 15.53
CA ALA A 121 -0.34 -3.05 14.94
C ALA A 121 -1.79 -2.55 15.01
N LYS A 122 -2.75 -3.38 14.57
CA LYS A 122 -4.18 -3.04 14.55
C LYS A 122 -4.75 -2.79 15.95
N LYS A 123 -4.35 -3.59 16.94
CA LYS A 123 -4.82 -3.46 18.33
C LYS A 123 -4.26 -2.21 19.00
N MET A 124 -2.97 -1.91 18.80
CA MET A 124 -2.34 -0.74 19.39
C MET A 124 -2.79 0.56 18.71
N GLY A 125 -2.95 0.55 17.39
CA GLY A 125 -3.50 1.66 16.61
C GLY A 125 -2.69 2.95 16.67
N CYS A 126 -1.40 2.88 17.06
CA CYS A 126 -0.53 4.05 17.22
C CYS A 126 0.68 3.99 16.29
N MET A 127 1.25 5.15 15.96
CA MET A 127 2.37 5.24 15.02
C MET A 127 3.60 4.43 15.48
N ALA A 128 3.92 4.47 16.77
CA ALA A 128 5.04 3.70 17.33
C ALA A 128 4.87 2.19 17.11
N SER A 129 3.62 1.69 17.24
CA SER A 129 3.33 0.28 16.96
C SER A 129 3.44 -0.07 15.48
N TYR A 130 3.06 0.85 14.58
CA TYR A 130 3.22 0.67 13.14
C TYR A 130 4.68 0.65 12.72
N GLN A 131 5.49 1.56 13.26
CA GLN A 131 6.94 1.58 13.01
C GLN A 131 7.59 0.26 13.43
N ALA A 132 7.32 -0.21 14.65
CA ALA A 132 7.90 -1.46 15.13
C ALA A 132 7.35 -2.69 14.39
N ALA A 133 6.03 -2.81 14.30
CA ALA A 133 5.38 -4.03 13.83
C ALA A 133 5.20 -4.10 12.32
N ILE A 134 5.10 -2.99 11.60
CA ILE A 134 4.94 -3.00 10.13
C ILE A 134 6.30 -2.80 9.47
N TYR A 135 7.05 -1.78 9.90
CA TYR A 135 8.32 -1.41 9.26
C TYR A 135 9.54 -2.14 9.82
N GLY A 136 9.42 -2.75 11.00
CA GLY A 136 10.51 -3.50 11.63
C GLY A 136 11.51 -2.59 12.35
N GLU A 137 11.10 -1.37 12.70
CA GLU A 137 11.91 -0.45 13.48
C GLU A 137 12.07 -0.93 14.93
N PRO A 138 13.11 -0.48 15.65
CA PRO A 138 13.23 -0.73 17.08
C PRO A 138 12.02 -0.21 17.86
N VAL A 139 11.68 -0.89 18.95
CA VAL A 139 10.66 -0.42 19.89
C VAL A 139 11.10 0.93 20.46
N SER A 140 10.28 1.97 20.31
CA SER A 140 10.51 3.27 20.93
C SER A 140 10.26 3.22 22.44
N ASP A 141 10.81 4.18 23.18
CA ASP A 141 10.57 4.29 24.64
C ASP A 141 9.08 4.43 24.97
N GLU A 142 8.32 5.14 24.13
CA GLU A 142 6.86 5.28 24.26
C GLU A 142 6.14 3.93 24.13
N LEU A 143 6.49 3.15 23.11
CA LEU A 143 5.90 1.83 22.92
C LEU A 143 6.35 0.87 24.04
N ALA A 144 7.60 0.95 24.48
CA ALA A 144 8.11 0.16 25.60
C ALA A 144 7.35 0.45 26.91
N ALA A 145 7.07 1.73 27.20
CA ALA A 145 6.28 2.12 28.36
C ALA A 145 4.84 1.59 28.26
N THR A 146 4.24 1.65 27.07
CA THR A 146 2.90 1.11 26.83
C THR A 146 2.85 -0.40 27.04
N LEU A 147 3.82 -1.12 26.48
CA LEU A 147 3.95 -2.58 26.67
C LEU A 147 4.24 -2.97 28.12
N ALA A 148 4.87 -2.09 28.91
CA ALA A 148 5.10 -2.34 30.33
C ALA A 148 3.82 -2.20 31.18
N ALA A 149 2.81 -1.49 30.67
CA ALA A 149 1.56 -1.23 31.37
C ALA A 149 0.49 -2.31 31.15
N ASP A 150 0.57 -3.10 30.08
CA ASP A 150 -0.41 -4.14 29.74
C ASP A 150 0.27 -5.48 29.39
N ASP A 151 0.02 -6.50 30.21
CA ASP A 151 0.60 -7.84 30.04
C ASP A 151 0.12 -8.56 28.78
N LEU A 152 -1.11 -8.30 28.30
CA LEU A 152 -1.63 -8.90 27.06
C LEU A 152 -0.93 -8.29 25.85
N ASP A 153 -0.73 -6.98 25.84
CA ASP A 153 -0.04 -6.28 24.75
C ASP A 153 1.43 -6.71 24.69
N LYS A 154 2.06 -6.82 25.87
CA LYS A 154 3.40 -7.38 26.04
C LYS A 154 3.51 -8.81 25.53
N MET A 155 2.55 -9.66 25.88
CA MET A 155 2.53 -11.05 25.44
C MET A 155 2.34 -11.14 23.92
N LEU A 156 1.42 -10.36 23.35
CA LEU A 156 1.19 -10.32 21.91
C LEU A 156 2.44 -9.88 21.15
N TRP A 157 3.11 -8.82 21.61
CA TRP A 157 4.38 -8.38 21.04
C TRP A 157 5.48 -9.45 21.17
N GLY A 158 5.57 -10.09 22.34
CA GLY A 158 6.52 -11.18 22.59
C GLY A 158 6.33 -12.35 21.63
N MET A 159 5.08 -12.74 21.36
CA MET A 159 4.74 -13.77 20.38
C MET A 159 5.14 -13.34 18.96
N ALA A 160 4.81 -12.11 18.56
CA ALA A 160 5.17 -11.59 17.23
C ALA A 160 6.70 -11.63 17.00
N GLN A 161 7.47 -11.25 18.03
CA GLN A 161 8.93 -11.27 18.02
C GLN A 161 9.49 -12.69 18.00
N ALA A 162 8.92 -13.61 18.79
CA ALA A 162 9.33 -15.01 18.79
C ALA A 162 9.10 -15.67 17.43
N ALA A 163 7.92 -15.47 16.83
CA ALA A 163 7.59 -15.99 15.50
C ALA A 163 8.52 -15.40 14.42
N THR A 164 8.81 -14.10 14.47
CA THR A 164 9.74 -13.44 13.53
C THR A 164 11.17 -13.98 13.62
N ARG A 165 11.64 -14.32 14.83
CA ARG A 165 12.96 -14.97 14.99
C ARG A 165 12.95 -16.39 14.46
N ALA A 166 11.89 -17.14 14.75
CA ALA A 166 11.74 -18.51 14.31
C ALA A 166 11.60 -18.64 12.78
N SER A 167 11.02 -17.66 12.10
CA SER A 167 10.91 -17.66 10.63
C SER A 167 12.23 -17.34 9.91
N ARG A 168 13.29 -16.98 10.64
CA ARG A 168 14.63 -16.66 10.09
C ARG A 168 15.70 -17.70 10.42
N ALA A 169 15.35 -18.69 11.24
CA ALA A 169 16.23 -19.78 11.66
C ALA A 169 16.16 -20.91 10.62
#